data_AF-A0A1I7SA63-F1
#
_entry.id   AF-A0A1I7SA63-F1
#
_cell.length_a   1.000
_cell.length_b   1.000
_cell.length_c   1.000
_cell.angle_alpha   90.00
_cell.angle_beta   90.00
_cell.angle_gamma   90.00
#
_symmetry.space_group_name_H-M   'P 1'
#
loop_
_entity.id
_entity.type
_entity.pdbx_description
1 polymer ?
#
loop_
_entity_poly.entity_id
_entity_poly.type
_entity_poly.pdbx_seq_one_letter_code
_entity_poly.pdbx_strand_id
1 'polypeptide(L)'
;MSVHFFGESHRTFFGHLHIVNGGKFAVLAELLVLAVETYVFSTFIGFIDAFGVCQVSWSLFSCASCWIGFWRRKYHFFWPLIVLKIVECVCCLLWITFILCAMFLGRFGLSALKFVIFWKFIRVEPSQLISFVLFFFVVTILLLIANVAILDVIYRVQRYYRYRAMAIYQLERQEIMRNILSKDMFSMAI
;
A
#
# COMPACT_ATOMS: atom_id res chain seq x y z
N MET A 1 -33.85 12.81 -3.03
CA MET A 1 -32.76 11.81 -3.10
C MET A 1 -32.90 10.89 -1.90
N SER A 2 -33.31 9.65 -2.14
CA SER A 2 -33.65 8.66 -1.11
C SER A 2 -32.42 8.32 -0.26
N VAL A 3 -32.54 8.60 1.03
CA VAL A 3 -31.60 8.21 2.08
C VAL A 3 -31.72 6.70 2.21
N HIS A 4 -30.68 5.96 1.80
CA HIS A 4 -30.65 4.51 1.94
C HIS A 4 -30.70 4.13 3.43
N PHE A 5 -31.80 3.47 3.78
CA PHE A 5 -32.30 3.17 5.11
C PHE A 5 -31.42 2.13 5.83
N PHE A 6 -31.34 2.29 7.14
CA PHE A 6 -30.66 1.50 8.17
C PHE A 6 -30.79 -0.05 8.13
N GLY A 7 -31.54 -0.64 7.20
CA GLY A 7 -31.74 -2.09 7.04
C GLY A 7 -30.72 -2.80 6.12
N GLU A 8 -30.08 -2.08 5.18
CA GLU A 8 -28.97 -2.64 4.38
C GLU A 8 -27.67 -2.72 5.18
N SER A 9 -27.59 -2.00 6.30
CA SER A 9 -26.45 -1.98 7.22
C SER A 9 -26.08 -3.41 7.66
N HIS A 10 -27.04 -4.26 8.04
CA HIS A 10 -26.71 -5.61 8.51
C HIS A 10 -26.21 -6.57 7.42
N ARG A 11 -26.57 -6.38 6.14
CA ARG A 11 -26.00 -7.16 5.02
C ARG A 11 -24.70 -6.56 4.46
N THR A 12 -24.48 -5.25 4.60
CA THR A 12 -23.25 -4.56 4.19
C THR A 12 -22.10 -4.69 5.20
N PHE A 13 -22.40 -4.90 6.50
CA PHE A 13 -21.37 -4.99 7.54
C PHE A 13 -20.47 -6.24 7.48
N PHE A 14 -20.92 -7.36 6.93
CA PHE A 14 -20.02 -8.51 6.71
C PHE A 14 -18.93 -8.22 5.67
N GLY A 15 -19.22 -7.40 4.65
CA GLY A 15 -18.20 -6.93 3.69
C GLY A 15 -17.38 -5.75 4.18
N HIS A 16 -17.97 -4.84 4.97
CA HIS A 16 -17.29 -3.61 5.42
C HIS A 16 -16.37 -3.81 6.63
N LEU A 17 -16.71 -4.70 7.56
CA LEU A 17 -15.77 -5.15 8.59
C LEU A 17 -14.58 -5.90 7.95
N HIS A 18 -14.86 -6.64 6.86
CA HIS A 18 -13.87 -7.38 6.09
C HIS A 18 -12.90 -6.47 5.32
N ILE A 19 -13.34 -5.32 4.79
CA ILE A 19 -12.43 -4.38 4.11
C ILE A 19 -11.43 -3.75 5.10
N VAL A 20 -11.90 -3.32 6.28
CA VAL A 20 -11.01 -2.74 7.30
C VAL A 20 -10.08 -3.80 7.88
N ASN A 21 -10.58 -5.01 8.16
CA ASN A 21 -9.73 -6.12 8.63
C ASN A 21 -8.77 -6.59 7.54
N GLY A 22 -9.19 -6.62 6.27
CA GLY A 22 -8.34 -6.87 5.12
C GLY A 22 -7.24 -5.82 4.98
N GLY A 23 -7.55 -4.55 5.23
CA GLY A 23 -6.55 -3.49 5.30
C GLY A 23 -5.54 -3.69 6.43
N LYS A 24 -5.99 -4.07 7.63
CA LYS A 24 -5.08 -4.40 8.73
C LYS A 24 -4.19 -5.59 8.39
N PHE A 25 -4.76 -6.63 7.78
CA PHE A 25 -4.01 -7.79 7.32
C PHE A 25 -2.98 -7.41 6.26
N ALA A 26 -3.34 -6.54 5.31
CA ALA A 26 -2.41 -6.02 4.31
C ALA A 26 -1.24 -5.26 4.94
N VAL A 27 -1.48 -4.41 5.95
CA VAL A 27 -0.40 -3.72 6.68
C VAL A 27 0.46 -4.70 7.50
N LEU A 28 -0.14 -5.74 8.09
CA LEU A 28 0.61 -6.77 8.80
C LEU A 28 1.48 -7.61 7.84
N ALA A 29 0.93 -7.98 6.68
CA ALA A 29 1.67 -8.67 5.63
C ALA A 29 2.86 -7.83 5.15
N GLU A 30 2.65 -6.52 5.00
CA GLU A 30 3.71 -5.57 4.64
C GLU A 30 4.85 -5.55 5.67
N LEU A 31 4.52 -5.48 6.96
CA LEU A 31 5.51 -5.52 8.03
C LEU A 31 6.27 -6.85 8.06
N LEU A 32 5.59 -7.96 7.76
CA LEU A 32 6.22 -9.28 7.68
C LEU A 32 7.19 -9.36 6.50
N VAL A 33 6.79 -8.88 5.33
CA VAL A 33 7.68 -8.78 4.16
C VAL A 33 8.89 -7.92 4.50
N LEU A 34 8.70 -6.75 5.13
CA LEU A 34 9.79 -5.87 5.54
C LEU A 34 10.75 -6.54 6.52
N ALA A 35 10.23 -7.32 7.48
CA ALA A 35 11.05 -8.07 8.43
C ALA A 35 11.88 -9.16 7.73
N VAL A 36 11.27 -9.89 6.78
CA VAL A 36 11.97 -10.89 5.97
C VAL A 36 13.04 -10.24 5.11
N GLU A 37 12.73 -9.14 4.42
CA GLU A 37 13.71 -8.39 3.62
C GLU A 37 14.88 -7.94 4.48
N THR A 38 14.61 -7.30 5.62
CA THR A 38 15.65 -6.79 6.53
C THR A 38 16.53 -7.92 7.06
N TYR A 39 15.94 -9.06 7.42
CA TYR A 39 16.68 -10.25 7.86
C TYR A 39 17.57 -10.79 6.74
N VAL A 40 17.01 -10.98 5.53
CA VAL A 40 17.77 -11.46 4.37
C VAL A 40 18.90 -10.51 4.00
N PHE A 41 18.66 -9.19 3.97
CA PHE A 41 19.70 -8.19 3.75
C PHE A 41 20.81 -8.29 4.81
N SER A 42 20.45 -8.37 6.09
CA SER A 42 21.42 -8.49 7.18
C SER A 42 22.25 -9.77 7.11
N THR A 43 21.65 -10.91 6.74
CA THR A 43 22.32 -12.21 6.75
C THR A 43 23.17 -12.47 5.49
N PHE A 44 22.71 -12.04 4.32
CA PHE A 44 23.35 -12.39 3.04
C PHE A 44 24.25 -11.29 2.48
N ILE A 45 23.96 -10.02 2.77
CA ILE A 45 24.70 -8.88 2.21
C ILE A 45 25.67 -8.28 3.25
N GLY A 46 25.44 -8.52 4.55
CA GLY A 46 26.37 -8.17 5.64
C GLY A 46 26.39 -6.69 6.01
N PHE A 47 25.80 -5.81 5.19
CA PHE A 47 25.60 -4.40 5.49
C PHE A 47 24.26 -3.92 4.92
N ILE A 48 23.53 -3.11 5.70
CA ILE A 48 22.35 -2.40 5.22
C ILE A 48 22.82 -1.05 4.71
N ASP A 49 22.86 -0.88 3.38
CA ASP A 49 23.19 0.40 2.76
C ASP A 49 22.24 1.51 3.19
N ALA A 50 22.68 2.76 3.07
CA ALA A 50 21.86 3.94 3.39
C ALA A 50 20.49 3.91 2.68
N PHE A 51 20.43 3.42 1.44
CA PHE A 51 19.19 3.22 0.70
C PHE A 51 18.25 2.21 1.37
N GLY A 52 18.79 1.11 1.92
CA GLY A 52 18.01 0.13 2.67
C GLY A 52 17.47 0.69 3.97
N VAL A 53 18.27 1.48 4.71
CA VAL A 53 17.81 2.17 5.92
C VAL A 53 16.67 3.15 5.59
N CYS A 54 16.82 3.93 4.52
CA CYS A 54 15.77 4.85 4.06
C CYS A 54 14.48 4.11 3.68
N GLN A 55 14.57 3.02 2.92
CA GLN A 55 13.42 2.19 2.56
C GLN A 55 12.71 1.67 3.82
N VAL A 56 13.44 1.00 4.72
CA VAL A 56 12.87 0.43 5.95
C VAL A 56 12.21 1.51 6.81
N SER A 57 12.87 2.64 6.99
CA SER A 57 12.33 3.76 7.77
C SER A 57 11.02 4.30 7.17
N TRP A 58 10.98 4.47 5.85
CA TRP A 58 9.81 4.99 5.16
C TRP A 58 8.64 4.00 5.15
N SER A 59 8.92 2.70 5.00
CA SER A 59 7.92 1.63 5.11
C SER A 59 7.33 1.56 6.51
N LEU A 60 8.17 1.59 7.55
CA LEU A 60 7.70 1.63 8.95
C LEU A 60 6.84 2.87 9.24
N PHE A 61 7.27 4.05 8.79
CA PHE A 61 6.50 5.29 8.94
C PHE A 61 5.13 5.20 8.25
N SER A 62 5.08 4.61 7.04
CA SER A 62 3.86 4.45 6.27
C SER A 62 2.89 3.46 6.94
N CYS A 63 3.40 2.33 7.43
CA CYS A 63 2.61 1.36 8.19
C CYS A 63 2.07 1.94 9.50
N ALA A 64 2.91 2.66 10.26
CA ALA A 64 2.51 3.33 11.49
C ALA A 64 1.43 4.39 11.23
N SER A 65 1.58 5.17 10.16
CA SER A 65 0.57 6.14 9.71
C SER A 65 -0.76 5.44 9.42
N CYS A 66 -0.76 4.35 8.64
CA CYS A 66 -1.97 3.57 8.39
C CYS A 66 -2.61 3.03 9.68
N TRP A 67 -1.81 2.57 10.64
CA TRP A 67 -2.32 2.10 11.93
C TRP A 67 -3.04 3.20 12.72
N ILE A 68 -2.45 4.40 12.75
CA ILE A 68 -3.10 5.59 13.31
C ILE A 68 -4.38 5.93 12.53
N GLY A 69 -4.36 5.78 11.20
CA GLY A 69 -5.52 5.96 10.32
C GLY A 69 -6.68 5.03 10.67
N PHE A 70 -6.41 3.76 10.93
CA PHE A 70 -7.40 2.79 11.40
C PHE A 70 -7.98 3.18 12.77
N TRP A 71 -7.11 3.55 13.72
CA TRP A 71 -7.51 3.92 15.09
C TRP A 71 -8.38 5.19 15.10
N ARG A 72 -7.88 6.25 14.47
CA ARG A 72 -8.54 7.56 14.42
C ARG A 72 -9.63 7.65 13.35
N ARG A 73 -9.82 6.60 12.54
CA ARG A 73 -10.81 6.52 11.44
C ARG A 73 -10.66 7.67 10.44
N LYS A 74 -9.43 8.11 10.17
CA LYS A 74 -9.10 9.27 9.32
C LYS A 74 -8.43 8.81 8.03
N TYR A 75 -9.04 9.13 6.88
CA TYR A 75 -8.62 8.67 5.57
C TYR A 75 -7.28 9.27 5.07
N HIS A 76 -6.85 10.42 5.60
CA HIS A 76 -5.60 11.05 5.15
C HIS A 76 -4.34 10.25 5.51
N PHE A 77 -4.38 9.48 6.60
CA PHE A 77 -3.24 8.71 7.09
C PHE A 77 -2.88 7.49 6.22
N PHE A 78 -3.71 7.14 5.25
CA PHE A 78 -3.42 6.06 4.31
C PHE A 78 -2.58 6.50 3.10
N TRP A 79 -2.46 7.81 2.87
CA TRP A 79 -1.71 8.36 1.73
C TRP A 79 -0.24 7.94 1.69
N PRO A 80 0.53 7.98 2.79
CA PRO A 80 1.94 7.60 2.75
C PRO A 80 2.16 6.18 2.21
N LEU A 81 1.36 5.22 2.66
CA LEU A 81 1.44 3.83 2.20
C LEU A 81 0.99 3.67 0.74
N ILE A 82 -0.05 4.40 0.32
CA ILE A 82 -0.51 4.39 -1.08
C ILE A 82 0.59 4.90 -2.01
N VAL A 83 1.21 6.03 -1.67
CA VAL A 83 2.30 6.62 -2.46
C VAL A 83 3.49 5.67 -2.51
N LEU A 84 3.88 5.10 -1.37
CA LEU A 84 4.95 4.12 -1.30
C LEU A 84 4.70 2.93 -2.23
N LYS A 85 3.50 2.33 -2.16
CA LYS A 85 3.15 1.17 -2.98
C LYS A 85 3.09 1.49 -4.48
N ILE A 86 2.66 2.70 -4.86
CA ILE A 86 2.72 3.14 -6.25
C ILE A 86 4.18 3.22 -6.72
N VAL A 87 5.07 3.82 -5.92
CA VAL A 87 6.49 3.93 -6.25
C VAL A 87 7.13 2.54 -6.38
N GLU A 88 6.85 1.63 -5.46
CA GLU A 88 7.37 0.25 -5.51
C GLU A 88 6.86 -0.51 -6.74
N CYS A 89 5.58 -0.39 -7.10
CA CYS A 89 5.04 -0.95 -8.33
C CYS A 89 5.76 -0.42 -9.58
N VAL A 90 6.02 0.89 -9.64
CA VAL A 90 6.76 1.49 -10.75
C VAL A 90 8.19 0.96 -10.80
N CYS A 91 8.88 0.87 -9.66
CA CYS A 91 10.21 0.28 -9.57
C CYS A 91 10.23 -1.18 -10.03
N CYS A 92 9.25 -1.99 -9.63
CA CYS A 92 9.13 -3.38 -10.09
C CYS A 92 8.92 -3.46 -11.61
N LEU A 93 8.09 -2.60 -12.19
CA LEU A 93 7.88 -2.54 -13.65
C LEU A 93 9.16 -2.13 -14.39
N LEU A 94 9.88 -1.13 -13.90
CA LEU A 94 11.16 -0.70 -14.46
C LEU A 94 12.21 -1.81 -14.37
N TRP A 95 12.23 -2.57 -13.28
CA TRP A 95 13.16 -3.69 -13.11
C TRP A 95 12.83 -4.87 -14.04
N ILE A 96 11.55 -5.23 -14.16
CA ILE A 96 11.08 -6.27 -15.09
C ILE A 96 11.44 -5.90 -16.53
N THR A 97 11.16 -4.67 -16.94
CA THR A 97 11.50 -4.19 -18.29
C THR A 97 13.00 -4.18 -18.52
N PHE A 98 13.80 -3.75 -17.54
CA PHE A 98 15.26 -3.83 -17.61
C PHE A 98 15.77 -5.26 -17.82
N ILE A 99 15.28 -6.23 -17.04
CA ILE A 99 15.66 -7.64 -17.19
C ILE A 99 15.29 -8.15 -18.59
N LEU A 100 14.07 -7.89 -19.06
CA LEU A 100 13.62 -8.32 -20.38
C LEU A 100 14.49 -7.73 -21.49
N CYS A 101 14.72 -6.40 -21.48
CA CYS A 101 15.61 -5.74 -22.45
C CYS A 101 17.01 -6.33 -22.42
N ALA A 102 17.56 -6.59 -21.23
CA ALA A 102 18.88 -7.18 -21.07
C ALA A 102 18.94 -8.63 -21.60
N MET A 103 17.87 -9.41 -21.47
CA MET A 103 17.78 -10.75 -22.08
C MET A 103 17.76 -10.68 -23.61
N PHE A 104 17.06 -9.71 -24.21
CA PHE A 104 17.02 -9.53 -25.67
C PHE A 104 18.35 -9.03 -26.27
N LEU A 105 19.13 -8.25 -25.52
CA LEU A 105 20.44 -7.73 -25.95
C LEU A 105 21.58 -8.77 -25.90
N GLY A 106 21.30 -10.01 -25.50
CA GLY A 106 22.24 -11.12 -25.51
C GLY A 106 23.48 -10.86 -24.63
N ARG A 107 24.68 -10.93 -25.20
CA ARG A 107 25.95 -10.83 -24.44
C ARG A 107 26.14 -9.49 -23.74
N PHE A 108 25.72 -8.39 -24.35
CA PHE A 108 25.83 -7.05 -23.76
C PHE A 108 24.91 -6.90 -22.54
N GLY A 109 23.66 -7.34 -22.65
CA GLY A 109 22.70 -7.29 -21.54
C GLY A 109 23.08 -8.21 -20.37
N LEU A 110 23.59 -9.41 -20.66
CA LEU A 110 24.15 -10.29 -19.62
C LEU A 110 25.31 -9.66 -18.87
N SER A 111 26.17 -8.88 -19.54
CA SER A 111 27.26 -8.17 -18.87
C SER A 111 26.76 -7.05 -17.96
N ALA A 112 25.71 -6.32 -18.37
CA ALA A 112 25.06 -5.31 -17.54
C ALA A 112 24.38 -5.93 -16.31
N LEU A 113 23.64 -7.03 -16.50
CA LEU A 113 23.03 -7.81 -15.41
C LEU A 113 24.07 -8.33 -14.41
N LYS A 114 25.20 -8.86 -14.91
CA LYS A 114 26.34 -9.25 -14.07
C LYS A 114 26.81 -8.08 -13.23
N PHE A 115 27.05 -6.92 -13.84
CA PHE A 115 27.52 -5.74 -13.12
C PHE A 115 26.57 -5.34 -11.99
N VAL A 116 25.27 -5.28 -12.26
CA VAL A 116 24.27 -4.89 -11.23
C VAL A 116 24.14 -5.95 -10.12
N ILE A 117 24.18 -7.25 -10.47
CA ILE A 117 24.09 -8.33 -9.48
C ILE A 117 25.35 -8.38 -8.62
N PHE A 118 26.55 -8.30 -9.22
CA PHE A 118 27.80 -8.31 -8.46
C PHE A 118 28.00 -7.05 -7.62
N TRP A 119 27.49 -5.90 -8.09
CA TRP A 119 27.45 -4.68 -7.30
C TRP A 119 26.67 -4.86 -5.99
N LYS A 120 25.59 -5.66 -6.01
CA LYS A 120 24.68 -5.81 -4.86
C LYS A 120 24.83 -7.12 -4.07
N PHE A 121 25.30 -8.20 -4.71
CA PHE A 121 25.44 -9.53 -4.15
C PHE A 121 26.86 -10.04 -4.34
N ILE A 122 27.69 -9.78 -3.33
CA ILE A 122 29.13 -10.09 -3.34
C ILE A 122 29.41 -11.62 -3.42
N ARG A 123 28.44 -12.47 -3.07
CA ARG A 123 28.63 -13.93 -2.92
C ARG A 123 28.08 -14.81 -4.06
N VAL A 124 27.60 -14.24 -5.16
CA VAL A 124 26.99 -15.06 -6.23
C VAL A 124 28.08 -15.66 -7.13
N GLU A 125 28.11 -16.98 -7.30
CA GLU A 125 29.03 -17.60 -8.25
C GLU A 125 28.63 -17.32 -9.72
N PRO A 126 29.59 -17.07 -10.63
CA PRO A 126 29.29 -16.77 -12.04
C PRO A 126 28.55 -17.90 -12.77
N SER A 127 28.74 -19.14 -12.33
CA SER A 127 28.13 -20.37 -12.88
C SER A 127 26.61 -20.41 -12.67
N GLN A 128 26.10 -19.72 -11.64
CA GLN A 128 24.69 -19.75 -11.24
C GLN A 128 23.93 -18.49 -11.66
N LEU A 129 24.58 -17.54 -12.34
CA LEU A 129 24.02 -16.23 -12.64
C LEU A 129 22.68 -16.30 -13.38
N ILE A 130 22.54 -17.14 -14.41
CA ILE A 130 21.31 -17.22 -15.20
C ILE A 130 20.14 -17.69 -14.32
N SER A 131 20.35 -18.73 -13.53
CA SER A 131 19.36 -19.24 -12.58
C SER A 131 18.98 -18.18 -11.53
N PHE A 132 19.96 -17.42 -11.05
CA PHE A 132 19.75 -16.32 -10.12
C PHE A 132 18.93 -15.19 -10.74
N VAL A 133 19.24 -14.77 -11.97
CA VAL A 133 18.48 -13.75 -12.71
C VAL A 133 17.02 -14.18 -12.90
N LEU A 134 16.79 -15.43 -13.32
CA LEU A 134 15.44 -15.98 -13.49
C LEU A 134 14.67 -16.03 -12.16
N PHE A 135 15.35 -16.43 -11.07
CA PHE A 135 14.76 -16.41 -9.73
C PHE A 135 14.36 -14.99 -9.32
N PHE A 136 15.26 -14.00 -9.48
CA PHE A 136 14.97 -12.59 -9.18
C PHE A 136 13.84 -12.03 -10.04
N PHE A 137 13.75 -12.43 -11.31
CA PHE A 137 12.67 -12.04 -12.19
C PHE A 137 11.31 -12.54 -11.67
N VAL A 138 11.20 -13.82 -11.31
CA VAL A 138 9.98 -14.40 -10.74
C VAL A 138 9.60 -13.74 -9.42
N VAL A 139 10.57 -13.53 -8.52
CA VAL A 139 10.34 -12.84 -7.24
C VAL A 139 9.83 -11.42 -7.47
N THR A 140 10.40 -10.69 -8.45
CA THR A 140 9.95 -9.32 -8.77
C THR A 140 8.52 -9.29 -9.28
N ILE A 141 8.10 -10.28 -10.10
CA ILE A 141 6.70 -10.39 -10.56
C ILE A 141 5.76 -10.64 -9.38
N LEU A 142 6.13 -11.55 -8.47
CA LEU A 142 5.33 -11.82 -7.28
C LEU A 142 5.21 -10.58 -6.37
N LEU A 143 6.31 -9.84 -6.19
CA LEU A 143 6.31 -8.57 -5.46
C LEU A 143 5.41 -7.53 -6.12
N LEU A 144 5.43 -7.42 -7.46
CA LEU A 144 4.54 -6.51 -8.18
C LEU A 144 3.06 -6.87 -7.91
N ILE A 145 2.71 -8.15 -8.03
CA ILE A 145 1.34 -8.63 -7.77
C ILE A 145 0.93 -8.33 -6.32
N ALA A 146 1.81 -8.61 -5.35
CA ALA A 146 1.56 -8.34 -3.95
C ALA A 146 1.37 -6.83 -3.67
N ASN A 147 2.23 -5.98 -4.23
CA ASN A 147 2.13 -4.53 -4.07
C ASN A 147 0.85 -3.95 -4.67
N VAL A 148 0.44 -4.44 -5.85
CA VAL A 148 -0.84 -4.06 -6.48
C VAL A 148 -2.03 -4.50 -5.61
N ALA A 149 -2.01 -5.72 -5.07
CA ALA A 149 -3.08 -6.21 -4.21
C ALA A 149 -3.19 -5.40 -2.91
N ILE A 150 -2.06 -5.11 -2.24
CA ILE A 150 -2.02 -4.26 -1.04
C ILE A 150 -2.53 -2.86 -1.37
N LEU A 151 -2.09 -2.27 -2.48
CA LEU A 151 -2.52 -0.95 -2.94
C LEU A 151 -4.04 -0.89 -3.15
N ASP A 152 -4.64 -1.89 -3.84
CA ASP A 152 -6.09 -1.95 -4.04
C ASP A 152 -6.85 -2.02 -2.72
N VAL A 153 -6.42 -2.89 -1.80
CA VAL A 153 -7.07 -3.04 -0.49
C VAL A 153 -6.99 -1.74 0.32
N ILE A 154 -5.80 -1.13 0.42
CA ILE A 154 -5.61 0.11 1.19
C ILE A 154 -6.37 1.28 0.56
N TYR A 155 -6.40 1.36 -0.78
CA TYR A 155 -7.18 2.37 -1.49
C TYR A 155 -8.69 2.22 -1.22
N ARG A 156 -9.22 1.00 -1.22
CA ARG A 156 -10.63 0.72 -0.87
C ARG A 156 -10.94 1.13 0.57
N VAL A 157 -10.05 0.83 1.52
CA VAL A 157 -10.18 1.27 2.92
C VAL A 157 -10.19 2.79 3.03
N GLN A 158 -9.27 3.47 2.33
CA GLN A 158 -9.21 4.93 2.33
C GLN A 158 -10.52 5.53 1.80
N ARG A 159 -11.00 5.03 0.67
CA ARG A 159 -12.26 5.46 0.03
C ARG A 159 -13.45 5.24 0.95
N TYR A 160 -13.48 4.11 1.66
CA TYR A 160 -14.48 3.83 2.69
C TYR A 160 -14.50 4.89 3.80
N TYR A 161 -13.34 5.20 4.40
CA TYR A 161 -13.27 6.23 5.45
C TYR A 161 -13.64 7.63 4.92
N ARG A 162 -13.31 7.94 3.66
CA ARG A 162 -13.70 9.20 3.02
C ARG A 162 -15.22 9.32 2.86
N TYR A 163 -15.88 8.29 2.37
CA TYR A 163 -17.34 8.30 2.23
C TYR A 163 -18.05 8.37 3.56
N ARG A 164 -17.54 7.66 4.57
CA ARG A 164 -18.06 7.75 5.93
C ARG A 164 -17.98 9.19 6.48
N ALA A 165 -16.85 9.86 6.28
CA ALA A 165 -16.69 11.25 6.73
C ALA A 165 -17.66 12.20 6.02
N MET A 166 -17.88 12.02 4.71
CA MET A 166 -18.85 12.81 3.95
C MET A 166 -20.29 12.59 4.42
N ALA A 167 -20.66 11.34 4.73
CA ALA A 167 -21.99 11.02 5.23
C ALA A 167 -22.26 11.67 6.59
N ILE A 168 -21.30 11.61 7.52
CA ILE A 168 -21.41 12.25 8.84
C ILE A 168 -21.58 13.77 8.68
N TYR A 169 -20.76 14.39 7.84
CA TYR A 169 -20.85 15.83 7.57
C TYR A 169 -22.22 16.24 6.99
N GLN A 170 -22.79 15.44 6.09
CA GLN A 170 -24.12 15.70 5.52
C GLN A 170 -25.23 15.59 6.57
N LEU A 171 -25.15 14.62 7.49
CA LEU A 171 -26.11 14.44 8.57
C LEU A 171 -26.05 15.62 9.55
N GLU A 172 -24.85 16.02 9.99
CA GLU A 172 -24.67 17.18 10.87
C GLU A 172 -25.21 18.47 10.22
N ARG A 173 -24.97 18.65 8.92
CA ARG A 173 -25.50 19.81 8.18
C ARG A 173 -27.02 19.81 8.11
N GLN A 174 -27.65 18.65 7.89
CA GLN A 174 -29.12 18.52 7.88
C GLN A 174 -29.72 18.84 9.25
N GLU A 175 -29.07 18.38 10.32
CA GLU A 175 -29.50 18.66 11.69
C GLU A 175 -29.43 20.16 12.01
N ILE A 176 -28.33 20.83 11.65
CA ILE A 176 -28.19 22.28 11.83
C ILE A 176 -29.26 23.04 11.03
N MET A 177 -29.47 22.69 9.76
CA MET A 177 -30.50 23.31 8.91
C MET A 177 -31.90 23.13 9.50
N ARG A 178 -32.22 21.93 10.01
CA ARG A 178 -33.49 21.64 10.67
C ARG A 178 -33.67 22.48 11.93
N ASN A 179 -32.63 22.61 12.73
CA ASN A 179 -32.67 23.40 13.97
C ASN A 179 -32.88 24.90 13.67
N ILE A 180 -32.23 25.44 12.64
CA ILE A 180 -32.44 26.83 12.20
C ILE A 180 -33.89 27.04 11.74
N LEU A 181 -34.38 26.21 10.82
CA LEU A 181 -35.76 26.28 10.31
C LEU A 181 -36.81 26.18 11.43
N SER A 182 -36.58 25.33 12.43
CA SER A 182 -37.49 25.19 13.57
C SER A 182 -37.53 26.43 14.46
N LYS A 183 -36.41 27.16 14.60
CA LYS A 183 -36.33 28.41 15.36
C LYS A 183 -37.00 29.57 14.62
N ASP A 184 -36.79 29.67 13.31
CA ASP A 184 -37.40 30.72 12.49
C ASP A 184 -38.93 30.54 12.39
N MET A 185 -39.43 29.30 12.34
CA MET A 185 -40.87 29.05 12.43
C MET A 185 -41.45 29.44 13.80
N PHE A 186 -40.69 29.26 14.89
CA PHE A 186 -41.14 29.63 16.23
C PHE A 186 -41.15 31.15 16.43
N SER A 187 -40.22 31.89 15.81
CA SER A 187 -40.18 33.36 15.90
C SER A 187 -41.26 34.04 15.06
N MET A 188 -41.74 33.41 13.98
CA MET A 188 -42.90 33.91 13.21
C MET A 188 -44.26 33.62 13.85
N ALA A 189 -44.31 32.72 14.84
CA ALA A 189 -45.55 32.31 15.50
C ALA A 189 -45.88 33.12 16.77
N ILE A 190 -44.99 34.01 17.21
CA ILE A 190 -45.14 34.91 18.37
C ILE A 190 -45.32 36.34 17.86
#